data_AF-K1S511-F1
#
_entry.id   AF-K1S511-F1
#
_cell.length_a   1.000
_cell.length_b   1.000
_cell.length_c   1.000
_cell.angle_alpha   90.00
_cell.angle_beta   90.00
_cell.angle_gamma   90.00
#
_symmetry.space_group_name_H-M   'P 1'
#
loop_
_entity.id
_entity.type
_entity.pdbx_description
1 polymer ?
#
loop_
_entity_poly.entity_id
_entity_poly.type
_entity_poly.pdbx_seq_one_letter_code
_entity_poly.pdbx_strand_id
1 'polypeptide(L)'
;MKMSARENLRFLIGGNISSTAFNQAFIGFDYHTIRRVSQWAFAGIYIGPTYATGSLGGRTDFYLWKPFSLDYSYNFEVLNLRHGNFGNLTPIDNTKSVKNNQGFLSIGLTMPLTHNSLASLRFNGGQQAYRYDAPFPDTDPDTDLTRFSFFSTKLDIARNTLDKILYPRRGSEISLSGIYITGRERYKPAEFGRKRSFNAHREWFGAKFQWNRYFDLPGCKWFSFGFNIDAVWTTHPRFQTETAT
;
A
#
# COMPACT_ATOMS: atom_id res chain seq x y z
N MET A 1 6.24 43.13 7.36
CA MET A 1 5.77 42.28 6.25
C MET A 1 4.75 41.29 6.82
N LYS A 2 3.46 41.41 6.50
CA LYS A 2 2.39 40.55 7.04
C LYS A 2 2.12 39.44 6.03
N MET A 3 2.77 38.29 6.19
CA MET A 3 2.54 37.12 5.33
C MET A 3 1.27 36.40 5.80
N SER A 4 0.27 36.30 4.92
CA SER A 4 -0.95 35.54 5.19
C SER A 4 -0.74 34.09 4.73
N ALA A 5 -1.04 33.14 5.60
CA ALA A 5 -1.08 31.71 5.29
C ALA A 5 -2.19 31.45 4.26
N ARG A 6 -1.86 30.86 3.10
CA ARG A 6 -2.84 30.48 2.09
C ARG A 6 -3.35 29.07 2.39
N GLU A 7 -4.64 28.95 2.65
CA GLU A 7 -5.34 27.67 2.79
C GLU A 7 -5.93 27.29 1.44
N ASN A 8 -5.72 26.04 1.01
CA ASN A 8 -6.26 25.52 -0.24
C ASN A 8 -7.00 24.20 0.05
N LEU A 9 -8.32 24.25 -0.05
CA LEU A 9 -9.17 23.07 -0.11
C LEU A 9 -9.36 22.67 -1.58
N ARG A 10 -9.15 21.40 -1.90
CA ARG A 10 -9.35 20.84 -3.23
C ARG A 10 -10.23 19.60 -3.14
N PHE A 11 -11.19 19.52 -4.05
CA PHE A 11 -12.02 18.35 -4.26
C PHE A 11 -11.48 17.62 -5.49
N LEU A 12 -11.28 16.32 -5.37
CA LEU A 12 -10.75 15.46 -6.42
C LEU A 12 -11.82 14.44 -6.81
N ILE A 13 -12.12 14.35 -8.09
CA ILE A 13 -12.96 13.31 -8.65
C ILE A 13 -12.23 12.77 -9.87
N GLY A 14 -12.08 11.46 -9.94
CA GLY A 14 -11.43 10.80 -11.06
C GLY A 14 -12.00 9.40 -11.26
N GLY A 15 -11.74 8.81 -12.42
CA GLY A 15 -12.11 7.44 -12.69
C GLY A 15 -11.35 6.88 -13.86
N ASN A 16 -11.19 5.56 -13.91
CA ASN A 16 -10.66 4.84 -15.05
C ASN A 16 -11.73 3.90 -15.58
N ILE A 17 -11.91 3.94 -16.91
CA ILE A 17 -12.80 3.05 -17.64
C ILE A 17 -11.92 2.26 -18.60
N SER A 18 -11.89 0.95 -18.40
CA SER A 18 -11.14 0.00 -19.22
C SER A 18 -12.00 -1.21 -19.54
N SER A 19 -11.60 -2.01 -20.53
CA SER A 19 -12.28 -3.26 -20.89
C SER A 19 -12.05 -4.40 -19.87
N THR A 20 -11.42 -4.12 -18.73
CA THR A 20 -11.13 -5.11 -17.68
C THR A 20 -12.02 -4.88 -16.46
N ALA A 21 -12.12 -5.88 -15.57
CA ALA A 21 -12.88 -5.78 -14.31
C ALA A 21 -12.30 -4.76 -13.30
N PHE A 22 -11.27 -4.00 -13.67
CA PHE A 22 -10.58 -3.02 -12.82
C PHE A 22 -11.04 -1.57 -13.05
N ASN A 23 -12.32 -1.38 -13.42
CA ASN A 23 -12.92 -0.05 -13.46
C ASN A 23 -12.93 0.55 -12.05
N GLN A 24 -12.56 1.83 -11.96
CA GLN A 24 -12.40 2.49 -10.66
C GLN A 24 -12.98 3.90 -10.71
N ALA A 25 -13.72 4.26 -9.66
CA ALA A 25 -14.09 5.61 -9.35
C ALA A 25 -13.32 6.07 -8.12
N PHE A 26 -12.83 7.30 -8.14
CA PHE A 26 -12.10 7.94 -7.06
C PHE A 26 -12.79 9.24 -6.67
N ILE A 27 -13.02 9.41 -5.38
CA ILE A 27 -13.49 10.67 -4.80
C ILE A 27 -12.56 10.99 -3.65
N GLY A 28 -12.00 12.19 -3.63
CA GLY A 28 -11.06 12.62 -2.61
C GLY A 28 -11.18 14.09 -2.25
N PHE A 29 -10.67 14.41 -1.08
CA PHE A 29 -10.59 15.72 -0.49
C PHE A 29 -9.16 15.95 -0.05
N ASP A 30 -8.58 17.08 -0.46
CA ASP A 30 -7.26 17.50 -0.07
C ASP A 30 -7.34 18.87 0.60
N TYR A 31 -6.79 18.97 1.80
CA TYR A 31 -6.69 20.23 2.52
C TYR A 31 -5.22 20.54 2.81
N HIS A 32 -4.76 21.69 2.32
CA HIS A 32 -3.39 22.17 2.54
C HIS A 32 -3.43 23.50 3.29
N THR A 33 -2.69 23.60 4.38
CA THR A 33 -2.52 24.82 5.15
C THR A 33 -1.05 25.04 5.52
N ILE A 34 -0.56 26.27 5.32
CA ILE A 34 0.82 26.66 5.59
C ILE A 34 0.78 27.77 6.64
N ARG A 35 0.76 27.40 7.92
CA ARG A 35 0.83 28.36 9.05
C ARG A 35 2.23 28.33 9.66
N ARG A 36 2.36 27.92 10.93
CA ARG A 36 3.68 27.71 11.59
C ARG A 36 4.37 26.43 11.12
N VAL A 37 3.58 25.47 10.61
CA VAL A 37 4.01 24.16 10.08
C VAL A 37 3.18 23.90 8.82
N SER A 38 3.75 23.26 7.80
CA SER A 38 2.95 22.85 6.62
C SER A 38 2.18 21.60 6.98
N GLN A 39 0.86 21.66 6.87
CA GLN A 39 -0.02 20.52 7.08
C GLN A 39 -0.76 20.22 5.78
N TRP A 40 -0.71 18.97 5.38
CA TRP A 40 -1.53 18.40 4.34
C TRP A 40 -2.41 17.33 4.97
N ALA A 41 -3.71 17.38 4.72
CA ALA A 41 -4.65 16.33 5.07
C ALA A 41 -5.30 15.83 3.79
N PHE A 42 -5.45 14.51 3.69
CA PHE A 42 -6.10 13.86 2.56
C PHE A 42 -7.16 12.88 3.08
N ALA A 43 -8.27 12.79 2.36
CA ALA A 43 -9.27 11.75 2.57
C ALA A 43 -9.81 11.34 1.21
N GLY A 44 -9.71 10.06 0.85
CA GLY A 44 -10.12 9.58 -0.45
C GLY A 44 -10.65 8.16 -0.39
N ILE A 45 -11.62 7.87 -1.25
CA ILE A 45 -12.26 6.58 -1.39
C ILE A 45 -12.14 6.15 -2.86
N TYR A 46 -11.67 4.93 -3.06
CA TYR A 46 -11.64 4.23 -4.34
C TYR A 46 -12.72 3.15 -4.33
N ILE A 47 -13.58 3.18 -5.34
CA ILE A 47 -14.68 2.24 -5.50
C ILE A 47 -14.53 1.57 -6.86
N GLY A 48 -14.41 0.24 -6.84
CA GLY A 48 -14.46 -0.62 -8.00
C GLY A 48 -15.48 -1.74 -7.81
N PRO A 49 -15.75 -2.55 -8.85
CA PRO A 49 -16.72 -3.63 -8.78
C PRO A 49 -16.32 -4.76 -7.80
N THR A 50 -15.02 -4.93 -7.53
CA THR A 50 -14.47 -6.00 -6.67
C THR A 50 -13.83 -5.50 -5.39
N TYR A 51 -13.62 -4.19 -5.25
CA TYR A 51 -12.92 -3.59 -4.12
C TYR A 51 -13.49 -2.21 -3.75
N ALA A 52 -13.52 -1.92 -2.46
CA ALA A 52 -13.76 -0.59 -1.93
C ALA A 52 -12.65 -0.27 -0.94
N THR A 53 -11.81 0.70 -1.26
CA THR A 53 -10.74 1.16 -0.37
C THR A 53 -11.03 2.59 0.03
N GLY A 54 -10.72 2.95 1.27
CA GLY A 54 -10.65 4.33 1.65
C GLY A 54 -9.44 4.58 2.52
N SER A 55 -8.95 5.80 2.38
CA SER A 55 -7.69 6.23 2.92
C SER A 55 -7.90 7.62 3.48
N LEU A 56 -7.50 7.80 4.73
CA LEU A 56 -7.56 9.09 5.41
C LEU A 56 -6.21 9.30 6.07
N GLY A 57 -5.60 10.44 5.85
CA GLY A 57 -4.32 10.72 6.45
C GLY A 57 -3.97 12.17 6.41
N GLY A 58 -2.74 12.43 6.84
CA GLY A 58 -2.13 13.71 6.74
C GLY A 58 -0.63 13.61 6.83
N ARG A 59 -0.01 14.73 6.52
CA ARG A 59 1.42 14.93 6.56
C ARG A 59 1.69 16.28 7.19
N THR A 60 2.60 16.29 8.13
CA THR A 60 3.05 17.51 8.80
C THR A 60 4.54 17.69 8.54
N ASP A 61 4.91 18.74 7.81
CA ASP A 61 6.30 19.06 7.50
C ASP A 61 6.85 20.09 8.49
N PHE A 62 7.83 19.68 9.28
CA PHE A 62 8.50 20.50 10.26
C PHE A 62 9.80 21.07 9.69
N TYR A 63 9.94 22.40 9.78
CA TYR A 63 11.13 23.14 9.37
C TYR A 63 11.94 23.51 10.62
N LEU A 64 12.63 22.52 11.20
CA LEU A 64 13.65 22.75 12.25
C LEU A 64 15.04 22.85 11.60
N TRP A 65 16.12 22.65 12.37
CA TRP A 65 17.51 22.67 11.86
C TRP A 65 17.72 21.70 10.68
N LYS A 66 17.02 20.57 10.67
CA LYS A 66 16.83 19.74 9.48
C LYS A 66 15.33 19.59 9.19
N PRO A 67 14.88 19.74 7.94
CA PRO A 67 13.49 19.52 7.60
C PRO A 67 13.17 18.03 7.76
N PHE A 68 12.04 17.70 8.37
CA PHE A 68 11.51 16.34 8.41
C PHE A 68 9.99 16.37 8.30
N SER A 69 9.41 15.29 7.80
CA SER A 69 7.97 15.15 7.62
C SER A 69 7.44 13.96 8.39
N LEU A 70 6.34 14.18 9.10
CA LEU A 70 5.57 13.14 9.76
C LEU A 70 4.35 12.81 8.89
N ASP A 71 4.34 11.63 8.27
CA ASP A 71 3.17 11.08 7.59
C ASP A 71 2.35 10.20 8.55
N TYR A 72 1.04 10.35 8.53
CA TYR A 72 0.12 9.46 9.22
C TYR A 72 -1.04 9.15 8.29
N SER A 73 -1.41 7.89 8.15
CA SER A 73 -2.54 7.48 7.33
C SER A 73 -3.22 6.28 7.96
N TYR A 74 -4.53 6.28 7.87
CA TYR A 74 -5.41 5.18 8.21
C TYR A 74 -6.07 4.72 6.92
N ASN A 75 -5.85 3.47 6.57
CA ASN A 75 -6.37 2.86 5.37
C ASN A 75 -7.31 1.74 5.77
N PHE A 76 -8.47 1.70 5.13
CA PHE A 76 -9.43 0.61 5.20
C PHE A 76 -9.65 0.05 3.80
N GLU A 77 -9.65 -1.25 3.68
CA GLU A 77 -9.80 -1.95 2.42
C GLU A 77 -10.77 -3.10 2.61
N VAL A 78 -11.80 -3.12 1.76
CA VAL A 78 -12.79 -4.18 1.68
C VAL A 78 -12.73 -4.75 0.28
N LEU A 79 -12.18 -5.96 0.16
CA LEU A 79 -12.20 -6.74 -1.06
C LEU A 79 -13.37 -7.72 -1.00
N ASN A 80 -14.26 -7.63 -2.00
CA ASN A 80 -15.35 -8.56 -2.20
C ASN A 80 -15.15 -9.25 -3.55
N LEU A 81 -14.42 -10.37 -3.55
CA LEU A 81 -14.23 -11.19 -4.77
C LEU A 81 -15.49 -11.99 -5.15
N ARG A 82 -16.55 -11.98 -4.33
CA ARG A 82 -17.78 -12.79 -4.48
C ARG A 82 -18.55 -12.58 -5.79
N HIS A 83 -18.42 -11.42 -6.43
CA HIS A 83 -19.17 -11.09 -7.65
C HIS A 83 -18.29 -10.39 -8.72
N GLY A 84 -17.01 -10.76 -8.82
CA GLY A 84 -16.11 -10.26 -9.86
C GLY A 84 -16.42 -10.74 -11.27
N ASN A 85 -17.68 -11.08 -11.57
CA ASN A 85 -18.12 -11.47 -12.89
C ASN A 85 -18.94 -10.32 -13.48
N PHE A 86 -18.46 -9.74 -14.59
CA PHE A 86 -19.38 -9.15 -15.55
C PHE A 86 -20.31 -10.29 -15.95
N GLY A 87 -21.54 -10.25 -15.45
CA GLY A 87 -22.58 -11.13 -15.93
C GLY A 87 -22.50 -11.17 -17.46
N ASN A 88 -22.21 -12.36 -17.98
CA ASN A 88 -22.38 -12.76 -19.38
C ASN A 88 -21.26 -12.50 -20.42
N LEU A 89 -20.01 -12.17 -20.06
CA LEU A 89 -18.96 -11.92 -21.09
C LEU A 89 -17.78 -12.90 -21.15
N THR A 90 -17.55 -13.75 -20.14
CA THR A 90 -16.53 -14.81 -20.22
C THR A 90 -16.90 -16.01 -19.35
N PRO A 91 -16.74 -17.27 -19.82
CA PRO A 91 -17.06 -18.48 -19.07
C PRO A 91 -15.97 -18.92 -18.07
N ILE A 92 -14.99 -18.06 -17.78
CA ILE A 92 -13.87 -18.38 -16.90
C ILE A 92 -14.20 -17.91 -15.48
N ASP A 93 -14.68 -18.86 -14.67
CA ASP A 93 -14.94 -18.66 -13.25
C ASP A 93 -13.66 -18.98 -12.45
N ASN A 94 -12.91 -17.94 -12.09
CA ASN A 94 -11.72 -18.06 -11.23
C ASN A 94 -11.98 -17.42 -9.85
N THR A 95 -13.24 -17.47 -9.40
CA THR A 95 -13.73 -16.76 -8.23
C THR A 95 -13.41 -17.55 -6.96
N LYS A 96 -12.31 -17.21 -6.27
CA LYS A 96 -12.11 -17.66 -4.88
C LYS A 96 -12.96 -16.79 -3.95
N SER A 97 -13.89 -17.41 -3.22
CA SER A 97 -14.76 -16.77 -2.21
C SER A 97 -13.99 -16.31 -0.95
N VAL A 98 -13.05 -15.38 -1.13
CA VAL A 98 -12.29 -14.77 -0.04
C VAL A 98 -12.77 -13.33 0.12
N LYS A 99 -13.40 -13.04 1.25
CA LYS A 99 -13.69 -11.66 1.67
C LYS A 99 -12.55 -11.22 2.59
N ASN A 100 -11.76 -10.26 2.12
CA ASN A 100 -10.65 -9.68 2.90
C ASN A 100 -11.08 -8.29 3.38
N ASN A 101 -11.07 -8.09 4.70
CA ASN A 101 -11.23 -6.77 5.30
C ASN A 101 -9.95 -6.42 6.05
N GLN A 102 -9.28 -5.37 5.61
CA GLN A 102 -8.02 -4.93 6.17
C GLN A 102 -8.15 -3.48 6.62
N GLY A 103 -7.82 -3.23 7.89
CA GLY A 103 -7.69 -1.88 8.44
C GLY A 103 -6.30 -1.72 9.00
N PHE A 104 -5.55 -0.72 8.52
CA PHE A 104 -4.21 -0.46 9.03
C PHE A 104 -3.93 1.02 9.21
N LEU A 105 -3.27 1.32 10.32
CA LEU A 105 -2.73 2.63 10.65
C LEU A 105 -1.24 2.62 10.29
N SER A 106 -0.80 3.60 9.53
CA SER A 106 0.58 3.83 9.13
C SER A 106 1.05 5.16 9.67
N ILE A 107 2.19 5.18 10.34
CA ILE A 107 2.88 6.39 10.80
C ILE A 107 4.30 6.35 10.25
N GLY A 108 4.70 7.37 9.51
CA GLY A 108 6.02 7.48 8.93
C GLY A 108 6.73 8.77 9.28
N LEU A 109 8.05 8.69 9.37
CA LEU A 109 8.97 9.80 9.52
C LEU A 109 9.85 9.79 8.28
N THR A 110 9.86 10.89 7.55
CA THR A 110 10.66 11.03 6.33
C THR A 110 11.58 12.24 6.45
N MET A 111 12.85 12.04 6.11
CA MET A 111 13.88 13.07 6.14
C MET A 111 14.64 13.12 4.80
N PRO A 112 14.77 14.30 4.17
CA PRO A 112 15.71 14.48 3.08
C PRO A 112 17.14 14.47 3.64
N LEU A 113 17.97 13.53 3.16
CA LEU A 113 19.38 13.43 3.54
C LEU A 113 20.25 14.38 2.71
N THR A 114 19.96 14.49 1.41
CA THR A 114 20.62 15.40 0.47
C THR A 114 19.59 15.94 -0.53
N HIS A 115 19.98 16.83 -1.43
CA HIS A 115 19.09 17.32 -2.51
C HIS A 115 18.47 16.20 -3.36
N ASN A 116 19.13 15.03 -3.40
CA ASN A 116 18.74 13.91 -4.26
C ASN A 116 18.46 12.63 -3.46
N SER A 117 18.54 12.64 -2.13
CA SER A 117 18.40 11.44 -1.30
C SER A 117 17.41 11.67 -0.17
N LEU A 118 16.59 10.66 0.09
CA LEU A 118 15.53 10.65 1.07
C LEU A 118 15.62 9.37 1.89
N ALA A 119 15.46 9.48 3.20
CA ALA A 119 15.28 8.35 4.10
C ALA A 119 13.90 8.44 4.74
N SER A 120 13.18 7.34 4.78
CA SER A 120 11.91 7.23 5.49
C SER A 120 11.87 6.00 6.39
N LEU A 121 11.22 6.16 7.53
CA LEU A 121 10.98 5.13 8.52
C LEU A 121 9.48 5.09 8.76
N ARG A 122 8.82 3.98 8.46
CA ARG A 122 7.37 3.83 8.58
C ARG A 122 7.03 2.66 9.49
N PHE A 123 6.14 2.89 10.42
CA PHE A 123 5.50 1.90 11.25
C PHE A 123 4.08 1.69 10.75
N ASN A 124 3.65 0.45 10.58
CA ASN A 124 2.26 0.13 10.27
C ASN A 124 1.73 -0.82 11.32
N GLY A 125 0.61 -0.49 11.94
CA GLY A 125 -0.11 -1.34 12.88
C GLY A 125 -1.52 -1.56 12.34
N GLY A 126 -1.92 -2.81 12.14
CA GLY A 126 -3.21 -3.10 11.53
C GLY A 126 -3.77 -4.45 11.92
N GLN A 127 -5.02 -4.64 11.54
CA GLN A 127 -5.70 -5.92 11.60
C GLN A 127 -6.18 -6.28 10.21
N GLN A 128 -5.85 -7.49 9.80
CA GLN A 128 -6.36 -8.11 8.59
C GLN A 128 -7.27 -9.26 9.00
N ALA A 129 -8.51 -9.22 8.51
CA ALA A 129 -9.49 -10.27 8.74
C ALA A 129 -9.77 -10.98 7.42
N TYR A 130 -9.36 -12.23 7.34
CA TYR A 130 -9.73 -13.14 6.26
C TYR A 130 -11.00 -13.88 6.65
N ARG A 131 -12.01 -13.84 5.79
CA ARG A 131 -13.22 -14.64 5.91
C ARG A 131 -13.29 -15.59 4.71
N TYR A 132 -13.26 -16.90 5.00
CA TYR A 132 -13.28 -17.97 4.00
C TYR A 132 -14.68 -18.61 3.96
N ASP A 133 -15.47 -18.36 2.92
CA ASP A 133 -16.77 -19.04 2.76
C ASP A 133 -16.57 -20.45 2.19
N ALA A 134 -17.33 -21.41 2.71
CA ALA A 134 -17.31 -22.80 2.26
C ALA A 134 -17.88 -22.95 0.83
N PRO A 135 -17.41 -23.92 0.03
CA PRO A 135 -17.80 -24.07 -1.38
C PRO A 135 -19.23 -24.58 -1.63
N PHE A 136 -20.02 -24.87 -0.59
CA PHE A 136 -21.38 -25.43 -0.74
C PHE A 136 -22.46 -24.45 -0.22
N PRO A 137 -23.47 -24.11 -1.04
CA PRO A 137 -24.47 -23.08 -0.72
C PRO A 137 -25.56 -23.49 0.28
N ASP A 138 -25.65 -24.76 0.68
CA ASP A 138 -26.73 -25.31 1.53
C ASP A 138 -26.26 -25.81 2.92
N THR A 139 -25.20 -25.23 3.48
CA THR A 139 -24.81 -25.52 4.87
C THR A 139 -24.66 -24.21 5.64
N ASP A 140 -25.30 -24.15 6.81
CA ASP A 140 -25.38 -23.01 7.73
C ASP A 140 -23.99 -22.37 8.04
N PRO A 141 -23.92 -21.07 8.38
CA PRO A 141 -22.87 -20.12 8.03
C PRO A 141 -21.71 -20.12 9.03
N ASP A 142 -21.05 -21.26 9.20
CA ASP A 142 -19.91 -21.36 10.09
C ASP A 142 -18.60 -21.06 9.33
N THR A 143 -18.44 -19.75 9.07
CA THR A 143 -17.34 -19.21 8.27
C THR A 143 -16.06 -19.08 9.09
N ASP A 144 -14.96 -19.69 8.63
CA ASP A 144 -13.65 -19.55 9.25
C ASP A 144 -13.15 -18.10 9.21
N LEU A 145 -12.85 -17.55 10.39
CA LEU A 145 -12.36 -16.19 10.59
C LEU A 145 -10.91 -16.23 11.08
N THR A 146 -9.98 -15.85 10.22
CA THR A 146 -8.58 -15.64 10.61
C THR A 146 -8.33 -14.15 10.79
N ARG A 147 -8.06 -13.71 12.02
CA ARG A 147 -7.64 -12.33 12.30
C ARG A 147 -6.14 -12.28 12.51
N PHE A 148 -5.44 -11.63 11.61
CA PHE A 148 -4.01 -11.36 11.70
C PHE A 148 -3.79 -9.92 12.15
N SER A 149 -3.34 -9.74 13.39
CA SER A 149 -2.90 -8.41 13.86
C SER A 149 -1.41 -8.29 13.60
N PHE A 150 -1.01 -7.29 12.83
CA PHE A 150 0.37 -7.10 12.42
C PHE A 150 0.90 -5.75 12.87
N PHE A 151 2.19 -5.74 13.18
CA PHE A 151 3.00 -4.56 13.34
C PHE A 151 4.19 -4.69 12.38
N SER A 152 4.32 -3.76 11.45
CA SER A 152 5.44 -3.71 10.53
C SER A 152 6.25 -2.44 10.70
N THR A 153 7.56 -2.57 10.60
CA THR A 153 8.50 -1.46 10.53
C THR A 153 9.20 -1.53 9.18
N LYS A 154 9.12 -0.46 8.40
CA LYS A 154 9.76 -0.31 7.10
C LYS A 154 10.77 0.82 7.17
N LEU A 155 12.00 0.56 6.77
CA LEU A 155 13.02 1.56 6.52
C LEU A 155 13.26 1.63 5.00
N ASP A 156 13.31 2.84 4.46
CA ASP A 156 13.46 3.08 3.02
C ASP A 156 14.48 4.20 2.81
N ILE A 157 15.45 3.97 1.93
CA ILE A 157 16.44 4.96 1.51
C ILE A 157 16.39 5.00 0.00
N ALA A 158 16.01 6.15 -0.54
CA ALA A 158 15.91 6.39 -1.97
C ALA A 158 16.85 7.51 -2.38
N ARG A 159 17.50 7.36 -3.54
CA ARG A 159 18.29 8.39 -4.19
C ARG A 159 17.86 8.53 -5.63
N ASN A 160 17.40 9.71 -6.02
CA ASN A 160 16.94 10.00 -7.36
C ASN A 160 17.74 11.16 -7.98
N THR A 161 18.36 10.90 -9.13
CA THR A 161 19.15 11.83 -9.93
C THR A 161 18.67 11.88 -11.38
N LEU A 162 17.44 11.41 -11.65
CA LEU A 162 16.84 11.41 -12.97
C LEU A 162 16.57 12.85 -13.44
N ASP A 163 16.70 13.09 -14.75
CA ASP A 163 16.48 14.40 -15.36
C ASP A 163 15.00 14.77 -15.47
N LYS A 164 14.12 13.77 -15.63
CA LYS A 164 12.67 13.95 -15.83
C LYS A 164 11.87 12.94 -15.01
N ILE A 165 10.67 13.36 -14.59
CA ILE A 165 9.70 12.51 -13.87
C ILE A 165 9.12 11.45 -14.81
N LEU A 166 8.79 11.85 -16.05
CA LEU A 166 8.27 10.97 -17.09
C LEU A 166 9.29 10.93 -18.23
N TYR A 167 9.59 9.72 -18.72
CA TYR A 167 10.58 9.45 -19.77
C TYR A 167 11.97 10.03 -19.45
N PRO A 168 12.62 9.55 -18.37
CA PRO A 168 13.98 9.94 -18.03
C PRO A 168 14.96 9.50 -19.13
N ARG A 169 15.94 10.36 -19.42
CA ARG A 169 16.98 10.10 -20.42
C ARG A 169 18.35 9.94 -19.79
N ARG A 170 18.55 10.52 -18.61
CA ARG A 170 19.83 10.48 -17.89
C ARG A 170 19.59 10.41 -16.40
N GLY A 171 20.50 9.71 -15.73
CA GLY A 171 20.58 9.71 -14.26
C GLY A 171 20.34 8.33 -13.69
N SER A 172 20.25 8.26 -12.37
CA SER A 172 19.94 7.03 -11.65
C SER A 172 18.88 7.26 -10.59
N GLU A 173 18.02 6.27 -10.44
CA GLU A 173 17.17 6.10 -9.28
C GLU A 173 17.57 4.79 -8.60
N ILE A 174 17.93 4.88 -7.32
CA ILE A 174 18.27 3.74 -6.47
C ILE A 174 17.33 3.79 -5.29
N SER A 175 16.65 2.69 -4.97
CA SER A 175 15.89 2.55 -3.73
C SER A 175 16.25 1.27 -3.02
N LEU A 176 16.51 1.40 -1.72
CA LEU A 176 16.74 0.30 -0.82
C LEU A 176 15.68 0.36 0.26
N SER A 177 14.92 -0.71 0.43
CA SER A 177 13.92 -0.81 1.47
C SER A 177 14.06 -2.11 2.25
N GLY A 178 13.96 -2.03 3.57
CA GLY A 178 13.89 -3.16 4.48
C GLY A 178 12.58 -3.08 5.24
N ILE A 179 11.85 -4.19 5.31
CA ILE A 179 10.62 -4.32 6.05
C ILE A 179 10.76 -5.47 7.05
N TYR A 180 10.36 -5.22 8.28
CA TYR A 180 10.23 -6.21 9.31
C TYR A 180 8.77 -6.28 9.72
N ILE A 181 8.15 -7.45 9.65
CA ILE A 181 6.76 -7.64 10.03
C ILE A 181 6.72 -8.65 11.16
N THR A 182 6.04 -8.29 12.23
CA THR A 182 5.75 -9.19 13.34
C THR A 182 4.25 -9.16 13.60
N GLY A 183 3.66 -10.32 13.82
CA GLY A 183 2.22 -10.42 13.95
C GLY A 183 1.79 -11.58 14.82
N ARG A 184 0.54 -11.51 15.25
CA ARG A 184 -0.15 -12.59 15.94
C ARG A 184 -1.32 -13.01 15.09
N GLU A 185 -1.31 -14.28 14.71
CA GLU A 185 -2.43 -14.92 14.06
C GLU A 185 -3.35 -15.49 15.14
N ARG A 186 -4.61 -15.06 15.15
CA ARG A 186 -5.67 -15.66 15.95
C ARG A 186 -6.66 -16.33 15.02
N TYR A 187 -6.59 -17.65 14.97
CA TYR A 187 -7.56 -18.49 14.26
C TYR A 187 -8.68 -18.90 15.21
N LYS A 188 -9.93 -18.59 14.86
CA LYS A 188 -11.14 -19.09 15.54
C LYS A 188 -11.87 -20.03 14.58
N PRO A 189 -11.77 -21.36 14.76
CA PRO A 189 -12.58 -22.31 14.00
C PRO A 189 -14.04 -22.19 14.44
N ALA A 190 -14.96 -22.39 13.51
CA ALA A 190 -16.37 -22.57 13.82
C ALA A 190 -16.62 -23.90 14.57
N GLU A 191 -17.61 -23.92 15.46
CA GLU A 191 -17.75 -24.95 16.47
C GLU A 191 -18.10 -26.32 15.86
N PHE A 192 -17.22 -27.31 16.02
CA PHE A 192 -17.54 -28.58 16.68
C PHE A 192 -16.24 -29.36 16.97
N GLY A 193 -15.96 -29.57 18.26
CA GLY A 193 -15.32 -30.81 18.71
C GLY A 193 -13.79 -30.93 18.77
N ARG A 194 -12.96 -29.93 18.43
CA ARG A 194 -11.51 -30.00 18.72
C ARG A 194 -10.93 -28.69 19.24
N LYS A 195 -10.68 -28.67 20.56
CA LYS A 195 -9.87 -27.67 21.26
C LYS A 195 -8.49 -27.55 20.61
N ARG A 196 -8.22 -26.42 19.94
CA ARG A 196 -6.94 -25.69 20.00
C ARG A 196 -7.11 -24.34 19.30
N SER A 197 -7.33 -23.30 20.08
CA SER A 197 -7.03 -21.94 19.63
C SER A 197 -5.53 -21.87 19.37
N PHE A 198 -5.14 -21.71 18.11
CA PHE A 198 -3.74 -21.54 17.74
C PHE A 198 -3.41 -20.04 17.79
N ASN A 199 -2.51 -19.69 18.72
CA ASN A 199 -1.85 -18.40 18.78
C ASN A 199 -0.44 -18.59 18.21
N ALA A 200 -0.27 -18.36 16.91
CA ALA A 200 1.05 -18.39 16.29
C ALA A 200 1.62 -16.95 16.24
N HIS A 201 2.79 -16.77 16.85
CA HIS A 201 3.60 -15.57 16.59
C HIS A 201 4.37 -15.81 15.31
N ARG A 202 4.23 -14.90 14.34
CA ARG A 202 4.95 -14.97 13.07
C ARG A 202 5.70 -13.67 12.87
N GLU A 203 6.96 -13.79 12.48
CA GLU A 203 7.80 -12.69 12.10
C GLU A 203 8.50 -13.02 10.79
N TRP A 204 8.68 -12.00 9.94
CA TRP A 204 9.48 -12.13 8.75
C TRP A 204 10.13 -10.81 8.38
N PHE A 205 11.25 -10.95 7.69
CA PHE A 205 12.02 -9.84 7.17
C PHE A 205 11.95 -9.88 5.64
N GLY A 206 11.79 -8.71 5.03
CA GLY A 206 11.89 -8.51 3.60
C GLY A 206 12.88 -7.39 3.30
N ALA A 207 13.73 -7.55 2.31
CA ALA A 207 14.53 -6.50 1.72
C ALA A 207 14.21 -6.40 0.24
N LYS A 208 14.06 -5.18 -0.25
CA LYS A 208 13.92 -4.88 -1.68
C LYS A 208 14.95 -3.85 -2.08
N PHE A 209 15.66 -4.14 -3.15
CA PHE A 209 16.61 -3.26 -3.79
C PHE A 209 16.19 -3.04 -5.24
N GLN A 210 16.07 -1.78 -5.65
CA GLN A 210 15.75 -1.41 -7.01
C GLN A 210 16.78 -0.40 -7.52
N TRP A 211 17.26 -0.63 -8.74
CA TRP A 211 18.19 0.27 -9.39
C TRP A 211 17.82 0.50 -10.85
N ASN A 212 17.44 1.74 -11.15
CA ASN A 212 17.22 2.26 -12.48
C ASN A 212 18.37 3.18 -12.87
N ARG A 213 18.91 2.98 -14.07
CA ARG A 213 19.95 3.85 -14.61
C ARG A 213 19.71 4.09 -16.09
N TYR A 214 19.77 5.35 -16.49
CA TYR A 214 19.61 5.77 -17.89
C TYR A 214 20.87 6.52 -18.36
N PHE A 215 21.27 6.19 -19.58
CA PHE A 215 22.41 6.75 -20.30
C PHE A 215 21.91 7.41 -21.58
N ASP A 216 22.35 8.64 -21.79
CA ASP A 216 22.11 9.39 -23.01
C ASP A 216 23.19 9.03 -24.03
N LEU A 217 22.83 8.83 -25.30
CA LEU A 217 23.82 8.59 -26.36
C LEU A 217 24.31 9.93 -26.91
N PRO A 218 25.63 10.18 -26.97
CA PRO A 218 26.17 11.37 -27.62
C PRO A 218 25.80 11.35 -29.12
N GLY A 219 24.85 12.20 -29.53
CA GLY A 219 24.44 12.38 -30.93
C GLY A 219 22.94 12.16 -31.22
N CYS A 220 22.19 11.44 -30.38
CA CYS A 220 20.77 11.13 -30.62
C CYS A 220 19.89 11.44 -29.42
N LYS A 221 19.34 12.67 -29.35
CA LYS A 221 18.48 13.15 -28.24
C LYS A 221 17.16 12.38 -28.03
N TRP A 222 16.80 11.51 -28.96
CA TRP A 222 15.55 10.76 -29.07
C TRP A 222 15.70 9.29 -28.65
N PHE A 223 16.94 8.84 -28.40
CA PHE A 223 17.22 7.47 -27.97
C PHE A 223 18.02 7.48 -26.67
N SER A 224 17.56 6.74 -25.67
CA SER A 224 18.25 6.56 -24.40
C SER A 224 18.29 5.08 -24.05
N PHE A 225 19.44 4.59 -23.59
CA PHE A 225 19.56 3.23 -23.09
C PHE A 225 19.46 3.24 -21.56
N GLY A 226 18.85 2.21 -20.98
CA GLY A 226 18.82 2.07 -19.54
C GLY A 226 18.70 0.62 -19.11
N PHE A 227 19.01 0.38 -17.85
CA PHE A 227 18.76 -0.91 -17.22
C PHE A 227 17.95 -0.72 -15.94
N ASN A 228 17.18 -1.76 -15.62
CA ASN A 228 16.43 -1.90 -14.39
C ASN A 228 16.88 -3.20 -13.71
N ILE A 229 17.26 -3.10 -12.45
CA ILE A 229 17.54 -4.24 -11.58
C ILE A 229 16.53 -4.16 -10.43
N ASP A 230 15.74 -5.22 -10.26
CA ASP A 230 14.86 -5.39 -9.10
C ASP A 230 15.25 -6.69 -8.39
N ALA A 231 15.63 -6.59 -7.12
CA ALA A 231 16.01 -7.70 -6.28
C ALA A 231 15.16 -7.68 -5.01
N VAL A 232 14.46 -8.78 -4.75
CA VAL A 232 13.62 -8.96 -3.57
C VAL A 232 14.10 -10.18 -2.80
N TRP A 233 14.35 -10.00 -1.52
CA TRP A 233 14.70 -11.05 -0.59
C TRP A 233 13.68 -11.06 0.55
N THR A 234 13.15 -12.23 0.90
CA THR A 234 12.17 -12.34 1.99
C THR A 234 12.36 -13.65 2.73
N THR A 235 12.27 -13.60 4.06
CA THR A 235 12.26 -14.78 4.93
C THR A 235 10.83 -15.21 5.28
N HIS A 236 9.86 -14.79 4.47
CA HIS A 236 8.45 -15.05 4.69
C HIS A 236 8.18 -16.55 4.87
N PRO A 237 7.65 -16.99 6.04
CA PRO A 237 7.38 -18.39 6.27
C PRO A 237 6.23 -18.86 5.38
N ARG A 238 6.32 -20.09 4.85
CA ARG A 238 5.19 -20.71 4.14
C ARG A 238 4.00 -20.83 5.11
N PHE A 239 2.87 -20.24 4.75
CA PHE A 239 1.63 -20.47 5.50
C PHE A 239 1.15 -21.91 5.25
N GLN A 240 0.49 -22.52 6.24
CA GLN A 240 -0.07 -23.87 6.08
C GLN A 240 -1.26 -23.91 5.10
N THR A 241 -1.82 -22.76 4.76
CA THR A 241 -2.84 -22.62 3.72
C THR A 241 -2.19 -22.06 2.46
N GLU A 242 -2.22 -22.81 1.35
CA GLU A 242 -1.61 -22.43 0.06
C GLU A 242 -2.12 -21.09 -0.49
N THR A 243 -3.31 -20.64 -0.08
CA THR A 243 -3.91 -19.37 -0.49
C THR A 243 -3.55 -18.18 0.39
N ALA A 244 -2.79 -18.38 1.47
CA ALA A 244 -2.32 -17.32 2.35
C ALA A 244 -0.84 -16.95 2.11
N THR A 245 -0.14 -17.65 1.22
CA THR A 245 1.24 -17.35 0.80
C THR A 245 1.24 -16.35 -0.35
#